data_AF-A0A9P2S0R2-F1
#
_entry.id   AF-A0A9P2S0R2-F1
#
_cell.length_a   1.000
_cell.length_b   1.000
_cell.length_c   1.000
_cell.angle_alpha   90.00
_cell.angle_beta   90.00
_cell.angle_gamma   90.00
#
_symmetry.space_group_name_H-M   'P 1'
#
loop_
_entity.id
_entity.type
_entity.pdbx_description
1 polymer ?
#
loop_
_entity_poly.entity_id
_entity_poly.type
_entity_poly.pdbx_seq_one_letter_code
_entity_poly.pdbx_strand_id
1 'polypeptide(L)'
;DIGSAFTGLNNNIKNVNQRIKEVSEGVAQDSLSWSKEDDAFVAKHGENEQKVNSKIKFLQNGDISESSTEAVNGSQLYSLNKMFATYFGGGAGYNDKGEWSAPSFKVVQFASDGTLGEEKSYDTVADAFGGVNSAFTNIHNELKNEISKVEDESLVKQDKDSKVIAIGGETDGTSISITNSGGTARTLSGVKDGALSEASTEAVNGSQLYSLGDKVATYLGGGAKYENGE
;
A
#
# COMPACT_ATOMS: atom_id res chain seq x y z
N ASP A 1 -16.22 -57.27 80.12
CA ASP A 1 -16.12 -56.45 81.35
C ASP A 1 -15.93 -54.98 80.95
N ILE A 2 -15.69 -54.09 81.90
CA ILE A 2 -15.43 -52.66 81.62
C ILE A 2 -14.13 -52.48 80.79
N GLY A 3 -13.12 -53.34 80.97
CA GLY A 3 -11.86 -53.31 80.23
C GLY A 3 -12.01 -53.63 78.73
N SER A 4 -12.89 -54.57 78.37
CA SER A 4 -13.21 -54.86 76.97
C SER A 4 -13.92 -53.69 76.29
N ALA A 5 -14.80 -52.97 77.01
CA ALA A 5 -15.48 -51.79 76.48
C ALA A 5 -14.51 -50.62 76.24
N PHE A 6 -13.57 -50.37 77.16
CA PHE A 6 -12.53 -49.35 76.96
C PHE A 6 -11.55 -49.72 75.84
N THR A 7 -11.21 -51.00 75.67
CA THR A 7 -10.43 -51.47 74.52
C THR A 7 -11.16 -51.22 73.21
N GLY A 8 -12.47 -51.52 73.15
CA GLY A 8 -13.30 -51.22 71.98
C GLY A 8 -13.37 -49.73 71.65
N LEU A 9 -13.55 -48.87 72.66
CA LEU A 9 -13.53 -47.42 72.49
C LEU A 9 -12.17 -46.92 71.96
N ASN A 10 -11.07 -47.42 72.51
CA ASN A 10 -9.72 -47.07 72.05
C ASN A 10 -9.49 -47.45 70.59
N ASN A 11 -9.94 -48.64 70.18
CA ASN A 11 -9.86 -49.07 68.78
C ASN A 11 -10.70 -48.18 67.86
N ASN A 12 -11.92 -47.82 68.29
CA ASN A 12 -12.76 -46.89 67.55
C ASN A 12 -12.10 -45.51 67.40
N ILE A 13 -11.50 -44.97 68.47
CA ILE A 13 -10.78 -43.69 68.42
C ILE A 13 -9.59 -43.75 67.45
N LYS A 14 -8.82 -44.84 67.45
CA LYS A 14 -7.72 -45.03 66.48
C LYS A 14 -8.21 -45.05 65.04
N ASN A 15 -9.29 -45.79 64.77
CA ASN A 15 -9.88 -45.85 63.43
C ASN A 15 -10.42 -44.50 62.97
N VAL A 16 -11.05 -43.74 63.87
CA VAL A 16 -11.53 -42.39 63.58
C VAL A 16 -10.36 -41.45 63.26
N ASN A 17 -9.30 -41.47 64.08
CA ASN A 17 -8.12 -40.63 63.83
C ASN A 17 -7.42 -40.97 62.50
N GLN A 18 -7.34 -42.25 62.15
CA GLN A 18 -6.76 -42.68 60.87
C GLN A 18 -7.60 -42.18 59.69
N ARG A 19 -8.93 -42.31 59.75
CA ARG A 19 -9.83 -41.75 58.72
C ARG A 19 -9.73 -40.24 58.61
N ILE A 20 -9.59 -39.53 59.74
CA ILE A 20 -9.40 -38.07 59.74
C ILE A 20 -8.10 -37.70 59.01
N LYS A 21 -7.01 -38.45 59.26
CA LYS A 21 -5.74 -38.24 58.56
C LYS A 21 -5.89 -38.46 57.06
N GLU A 22 -6.48 -39.59 56.66
CA GLU A 22 -6.70 -39.93 55.24
C GLU A 22 -7.55 -38.89 54.53
N VAL A 23 -8.65 -38.44 55.17
CA VAL A 23 -9.50 -37.37 54.62
C VAL A 23 -8.73 -36.06 54.53
N SER A 24 -7.95 -35.69 55.54
CA SER A 24 -7.18 -34.45 55.54
C SER A 24 -6.11 -34.44 54.44
N GLU A 25 -5.43 -35.57 54.23
CA GLU A 25 -4.42 -35.71 53.20
C GLU A 25 -5.06 -35.72 51.80
N GLY A 26 -6.15 -36.46 51.61
CA GLY A 26 -6.88 -36.49 50.34
C GLY A 26 -7.44 -35.12 49.94
N VAL A 27 -8.05 -34.40 50.86
CA VAL A 27 -8.55 -33.03 50.60
C VAL A 27 -7.41 -32.08 50.25
N ALA A 28 -6.24 -32.20 50.91
CA ALA A 28 -5.10 -31.35 50.61
C ALA A 28 -4.47 -31.65 49.23
N GLN A 29 -4.53 -32.90 48.77
CA GLN A 29 -3.98 -33.31 47.47
C GLN A 29 -4.90 -32.97 46.30
N ASP A 30 -6.22 -33.14 46.47
CA ASP A 30 -7.19 -33.03 45.37
C ASP A 30 -7.79 -31.63 45.22
N SER A 31 -7.52 -30.71 46.15
CA SER A 31 -8.09 -29.35 46.14
C SER A 31 -7.21 -28.32 45.43
N LEU A 32 -7.87 -27.29 44.88
CA LEU A 32 -7.21 -26.03 44.54
C LEU A 32 -6.88 -25.28 45.84
N SER A 33 -5.64 -25.38 46.27
CA SER A 33 -5.19 -24.84 47.56
C SER A 33 -4.40 -23.53 47.39
N TRP A 34 -4.53 -22.66 48.39
CA TRP A 34 -3.68 -21.48 48.52
C TRP A 34 -2.25 -21.90 48.86
N SER A 35 -1.31 -21.54 48.00
CA SER A 35 0.13 -21.66 48.25
C SER A 35 0.61 -20.36 48.89
N LYS A 36 1.11 -20.45 50.13
CA LYS A 36 1.76 -19.31 50.80
C LYS A 36 3.09 -18.92 50.14
N GLU A 37 3.74 -19.88 49.49
CA GLU A 37 4.99 -19.66 48.78
C GLU A 37 4.75 -18.91 47.47
N ASP A 38 3.73 -19.32 46.70
CA ASP A 38 3.38 -18.69 45.42
C ASP A 38 2.42 -17.48 45.57
N ASP A 39 1.93 -17.21 46.79
CA ASP A 39 0.90 -16.20 47.10
C ASP A 39 -0.34 -16.28 46.18
N ALA A 40 -0.78 -17.51 45.88
CA ALA A 40 -1.83 -17.79 44.90
C ALA A 40 -2.56 -19.11 45.15
N PHE A 41 -3.77 -19.26 44.58
CA PHE A 41 -4.39 -20.59 44.41
C PHE A 41 -3.65 -21.34 43.31
N VAL A 42 -3.10 -22.52 43.63
CA VAL A 42 -2.29 -23.29 42.68
C VAL A 42 -3.02 -24.54 42.18
N ALA A 43 -3.08 -24.70 40.86
CA ALA A 43 -3.60 -25.89 40.20
C ALA A 43 -2.49 -26.89 39.88
N LYS A 44 -1.66 -27.22 40.87
CA LYS A 44 -0.60 -28.23 40.73
C LYS A 44 -1.08 -29.54 41.37
N HIS A 45 -0.96 -30.66 40.65
CA HIS A 45 -1.36 -31.98 41.13
C HIS A 45 -0.17 -32.95 41.08
N GLY A 46 -0.10 -33.87 42.03
CA GLY A 46 1.02 -34.80 42.21
C GLY A 46 1.70 -34.69 43.58
N GLU A 47 2.64 -35.59 43.87
CA GLU A 47 3.35 -35.67 45.14
C GLU A 47 4.77 -35.11 45.07
N ASN A 48 5.24 -34.50 46.16
CA ASN A 48 6.61 -34.01 46.34
C ASN A 48 7.11 -33.18 45.15
N GLU A 49 8.30 -33.48 44.65
CA GLU A 49 8.96 -32.78 43.52
C GLU A 49 8.30 -33.05 42.16
N GLN A 50 7.29 -33.93 42.08
CA GLN A 50 6.58 -34.28 40.83
C GLN A 50 5.30 -33.48 40.59
N LYS A 51 5.04 -32.42 41.38
CA LYS A 51 3.89 -31.54 41.18
C LYS A 51 3.98 -30.81 39.83
N VAL A 52 3.00 -31.02 38.96
CA VAL A 52 2.91 -30.38 37.64
C VAL A 52 1.64 -29.56 37.48
N ASN A 53 1.67 -28.59 36.57
CA ASN A 53 0.51 -27.77 36.21
C ASN A 53 -0.63 -28.65 35.67
N SER A 54 -1.82 -28.45 36.22
CA SER A 54 -3.03 -29.18 35.84
C SER A 54 -3.94 -28.33 34.96
N LYS A 55 -4.76 -29.00 34.14
CA LYS A 55 -5.81 -28.32 33.37
C LYS A 55 -7.02 -28.04 34.27
N ILE A 56 -7.51 -26.81 34.24
CA ILE A 56 -8.85 -26.46 34.75
C ILE A 56 -9.81 -26.55 33.55
N LYS A 57 -10.80 -27.44 33.62
CA LYS A 57 -11.75 -27.71 32.53
C LYS A 57 -13.17 -27.35 32.94
N PHE A 58 -14.06 -27.26 31.96
CA PHE A 58 -15.49 -26.94 32.14
C PHE A 58 -15.75 -25.54 32.72
N LEU A 59 -14.82 -24.61 32.47
CA LEU A 59 -15.05 -23.19 32.73
C LEU A 59 -16.13 -22.68 31.77
N GLN A 60 -17.16 -22.04 32.33
CA GLN A 60 -18.03 -21.18 31.54
C GLN A 60 -17.19 -20.04 30.93
N ASN A 61 -17.65 -19.48 29.81
CA ASN A 61 -16.99 -18.31 29.25
C ASN A 61 -17.04 -17.17 30.27
N GLY A 62 -15.87 -16.62 30.59
CA GLY A 62 -15.80 -15.43 31.43
C GLY A 62 -16.24 -14.19 30.66
N ASP A 63 -16.80 -13.21 31.36
CA ASP A 63 -17.11 -11.91 30.75
C ASP A 63 -15.82 -11.23 30.26
N ILE A 64 -15.84 -10.70 29.03
CA ILE A 64 -14.72 -9.93 28.46
C ILE A 64 -15.10 -8.45 28.52
N SER A 65 -14.68 -7.80 29.58
CA SER A 65 -14.86 -6.36 29.82
C SER A 65 -13.63 -5.78 30.52
N GLU A 66 -13.48 -4.46 30.50
CA GLU A 66 -12.31 -3.76 31.07
C GLU A 66 -12.07 -4.10 32.56
N SER A 67 -13.13 -4.33 33.33
CA SER A 67 -13.07 -4.61 34.76
C SER A 67 -13.28 -6.08 35.12
N SER A 68 -13.34 -6.99 34.14
CA SER A 68 -13.60 -8.40 34.41
C SER A 68 -12.46 -9.03 35.20
N THR A 69 -12.83 -9.82 36.20
CA THR A 69 -11.90 -10.68 36.96
C THR A 69 -12.17 -12.16 36.70
N GLU A 70 -12.96 -12.47 35.67
CA GLU A 70 -13.35 -13.84 35.35
C GLU A 70 -12.26 -14.55 34.53
N ALA A 71 -12.13 -15.86 34.77
CA ALA A 71 -11.25 -16.68 33.95
C ALA A 71 -11.85 -16.87 32.55
N VAL A 72 -11.05 -16.65 31.51
CA VAL A 72 -11.43 -16.97 30.13
C VAL A 72 -11.05 -18.40 29.79
N ASN A 73 -11.82 -19.03 28.90
CA ASN A 73 -11.50 -20.37 28.41
C ASN A 73 -10.98 -20.35 26.96
N GLY A 74 -10.51 -21.51 26.49
CA GLY A 74 -9.92 -21.65 25.16
C GLY A 74 -10.86 -21.30 24.01
N SER A 75 -12.19 -21.43 24.17
CA SER A 75 -13.13 -21.07 23.11
C SER A 75 -13.15 -19.56 22.82
N GLN A 76 -12.98 -18.73 23.86
CA GLN A 76 -12.95 -17.28 23.72
C GLN A 76 -11.68 -16.81 23.00
N LEU A 77 -10.52 -17.37 23.39
CA LEU A 77 -9.25 -17.09 22.72
C LEU A 77 -9.24 -17.63 21.28
N TYR A 78 -9.87 -18.78 21.04
CA TYR A 78 -10.05 -19.34 19.69
C TYR A 78 -10.87 -18.39 18.80
N SER A 79 -12.02 -17.94 19.27
CA SER A 79 -12.87 -16.98 18.55
C SER A 79 -12.15 -15.68 18.25
N LEU A 80 -11.36 -15.15 19.19
CA LEU A 80 -10.54 -13.96 18.99
C LEU A 80 -9.51 -14.16 17.86
N ASN A 81 -8.76 -15.27 17.88
CA ASN A 81 -7.77 -15.56 16.84
C ASN A 81 -8.41 -15.80 15.46
N LYS A 82 -9.59 -16.44 15.39
CA LYS A 82 -10.36 -16.55 14.14
C LYS A 82 -10.74 -15.18 13.59
N MET A 83 -11.21 -14.27 14.44
CA MET A 83 -11.55 -12.91 14.04
C MET A 83 -10.33 -12.13 13.55
N PHE A 84 -9.19 -12.24 14.23
CA PHE A 84 -7.93 -11.64 13.78
C PHE A 84 -7.50 -12.14 12.40
N ALA A 85 -7.56 -13.45 12.15
CA ALA A 85 -7.25 -14.02 10.82
C ALA A 85 -8.16 -13.42 9.73
N THR A 86 -9.44 -13.23 10.00
CA THR A 86 -10.38 -12.59 9.06
C THR A 86 -9.99 -11.14 8.76
N TYR A 87 -9.59 -10.35 9.77
CA TYR A 87 -9.17 -8.97 9.55
C TYR A 87 -7.87 -8.82 8.77
N PHE A 88 -6.92 -9.75 8.92
CA PHE A 88 -5.71 -9.75 8.11
C PHE A 88 -5.99 -10.04 6.63
N GLY A 89 -7.00 -10.86 6.32
CA GLY A 89 -7.25 -11.28 4.94
C GLY A 89 -6.06 -12.03 4.36
N GLY A 90 -5.83 -11.93 3.04
CA GLY A 90 -4.65 -12.53 2.40
C GLY A 90 -4.50 -14.05 2.59
N GLY A 91 -5.58 -14.76 2.94
CA GLY A 91 -5.50 -16.19 3.27
C GLY A 91 -5.02 -16.50 4.69
N ALA A 92 -4.85 -15.50 5.57
CA ALA A 92 -4.62 -15.74 6.99
C ALA A 92 -5.72 -16.62 7.59
N GLY A 93 -5.31 -17.50 8.50
CA GLY A 93 -6.19 -18.53 9.04
C GLY A 93 -5.87 -18.87 10.49
N TYR A 94 -6.89 -19.37 11.17
CA TYR A 94 -6.74 -20.09 12.43
C TYR A 94 -7.59 -21.36 12.31
N ASN A 95 -6.96 -22.53 12.39
CA ASN A 95 -7.64 -23.80 12.13
C ASN A 95 -8.22 -24.41 13.41
N ASP A 96 -9.02 -25.47 13.29
CA ASP A 96 -9.71 -26.10 14.43
C ASP A 96 -8.77 -26.71 15.50
N LYS A 97 -7.46 -26.81 15.22
CA LYS A 97 -6.44 -27.24 16.18
C LYS A 97 -5.80 -26.06 16.94
N GLY A 98 -6.18 -24.83 16.61
CA GLY A 98 -5.58 -23.62 17.16
C GLY A 98 -4.24 -23.25 16.52
N GLU A 99 -3.99 -23.68 15.28
CA GLU A 99 -2.76 -23.35 14.55
C GLU A 99 -3.01 -22.14 13.64
N TRP A 100 -2.07 -21.20 13.66
CA TRP A 100 -2.09 -19.99 12.82
C TRP A 100 -1.53 -20.26 11.43
N SER A 101 -2.18 -19.68 10.42
CA SER A 101 -1.69 -19.58 9.05
C SER A 101 -1.47 -18.11 8.72
N ALA A 102 -0.25 -17.76 8.31
CA ALA A 102 0.11 -16.38 7.97
C ALA A 102 -0.65 -15.90 6.71
N PRO A 103 -0.93 -14.59 6.59
CA PRO A 103 -1.42 -14.03 5.33
C PRO A 103 -0.34 -14.08 4.25
N SER A 104 -0.77 -14.02 3.00
CA SER A 104 0.05 -13.79 1.83
C SER A 104 -0.62 -12.74 0.96
N PHE A 105 -0.04 -11.55 0.94
CA PHE A 105 -0.51 -10.42 0.15
C PHE A 105 0.20 -10.41 -1.20
N LYS A 106 -0.60 -10.41 -2.26
CA LYS A 106 -0.10 -10.40 -3.64
C LYS A 106 -0.11 -8.97 -4.18
N VAL A 107 1.06 -8.48 -4.57
CA VAL A 107 1.23 -7.14 -5.14
C VAL A 107 1.91 -7.27 -6.49
N VAL A 108 1.23 -6.79 -7.54
CA VAL A 108 1.79 -6.67 -8.89
C VAL A 108 2.91 -5.64 -8.87
N GLN A 109 4.07 -6.02 -9.39
CA GLN A 109 5.18 -5.10 -9.58
C GLN A 109 5.14 -4.53 -11.00
N PHE A 110 5.69 -3.34 -11.18
CA PHE A 110 5.97 -2.76 -12.49
C PHE A 110 7.47 -2.70 -12.66
N ALA A 111 7.98 -3.07 -13.83
CA ALA A 111 9.38 -2.87 -14.16
C ALA A 111 9.68 -1.36 -14.34
N SER A 112 10.96 -1.02 -14.39
CA SER A 112 11.39 0.38 -14.52
C SER A 112 11.05 1.01 -15.88
N ASP A 113 10.68 0.20 -16.87
CA ASP A 113 10.26 0.61 -18.22
C ASP A 113 8.72 0.62 -18.39
N GLY A 114 7.98 0.59 -17.27
CA GLY A 114 6.52 0.62 -17.27
C GLY A 114 5.84 -0.71 -17.60
N THR A 115 6.59 -1.75 -17.97
CA THR A 115 5.99 -3.06 -18.27
C THR A 115 5.51 -3.76 -17.01
N LEU A 116 4.49 -4.61 -17.15
CA LEU A 116 3.99 -5.44 -16.05
C LEU A 116 5.08 -6.42 -15.61
N GLY A 117 5.50 -6.29 -14.35
CA GLY A 117 6.42 -7.21 -13.72
C GLY A 117 5.70 -8.39 -13.07
N GLU A 118 6.46 -9.18 -12.31
CA GLU A 118 5.92 -10.34 -11.59
C GLU A 118 5.05 -9.93 -10.40
N GLU A 119 4.02 -10.74 -10.13
CA GLU A 119 3.30 -10.68 -8.87
C GLU A 119 4.19 -11.20 -7.75
N LYS A 120 4.45 -10.36 -6.74
CA LYS A 120 5.19 -10.75 -5.54
C LYS A 120 4.24 -11.01 -4.39
N SER A 121 4.56 -12.03 -3.60
CA SER A 121 3.85 -12.38 -2.38
C SER A 121 4.60 -11.84 -1.15
N TYR A 122 3.86 -11.31 -0.19
CA TYR A 122 4.37 -10.71 1.03
C TYR A 122 3.64 -11.27 2.25
N ASP A 123 4.37 -11.65 3.28
CA ASP A 123 3.78 -12.32 4.46
C ASP A 123 3.30 -11.32 5.53
N THR A 124 3.62 -10.03 5.36
CA THR A 124 3.23 -8.96 6.28
C THR A 124 2.61 -7.78 5.55
N VAL A 125 1.77 -7.04 6.27
CA VAL A 125 1.14 -5.82 5.77
C VAL A 125 2.20 -4.75 5.44
N ALA A 126 3.22 -4.61 6.30
CA ALA A 126 4.28 -3.62 6.11
C ALA A 126 5.09 -3.89 4.83
N ASP A 127 5.47 -5.15 4.60
CA ASP A 127 6.24 -5.50 3.39
C ASP A 127 5.38 -5.38 2.13
N ALA A 128 4.10 -5.75 2.20
CA ALA A 128 3.16 -5.56 1.09
C ALA A 128 3.03 -4.08 0.71
N PHE A 129 2.89 -3.18 1.69
CA PHE A 129 2.89 -1.74 1.45
C PHE A 129 4.24 -1.22 0.92
N GLY A 130 5.35 -1.79 1.38
CA GLY A 130 6.67 -1.53 0.78
C GLY A 130 6.73 -1.92 -0.70
N GLY A 131 6.14 -3.07 -1.05
CA GLY A 131 5.97 -3.52 -2.43
C GLY A 131 5.11 -2.58 -3.28
N VAL A 132 3.99 -2.07 -2.74
CA VAL A 132 3.13 -1.08 -3.40
C VAL A 132 3.89 0.25 -3.60
N ASN A 133 4.61 0.72 -2.59
CA ASN A 133 5.40 1.94 -2.67
C ASN A 133 6.48 1.84 -3.77
N SER A 134 7.08 0.67 -3.92
CA SER A 134 8.07 0.38 -4.96
C SER A 134 7.42 0.43 -6.36
N ALA A 135 6.26 -0.19 -6.51
CA ALA A 135 5.46 -0.13 -7.74
C ALA A 135 5.11 1.33 -8.13
N PHE A 136 4.66 2.16 -7.18
CA PHE A 136 4.39 3.58 -7.43
C PHE A 136 5.64 4.38 -7.79
N THR A 137 6.78 4.07 -7.19
CA THR A 137 8.06 4.70 -7.54
C THR A 137 8.44 4.39 -8.99
N ASN A 138 8.25 3.15 -9.44
CA ASN A 138 8.54 2.76 -10.82
C ASN A 138 7.60 3.46 -11.82
N ILE A 139 6.29 3.51 -11.53
CA ILE A 139 5.33 4.25 -12.36
C ILE A 139 5.69 5.74 -12.43
N HIS A 140 6.07 6.35 -11.31
CA HIS A 140 6.47 7.75 -11.28
C HIS A 140 7.68 8.04 -12.17
N ASN A 141 8.69 7.17 -12.11
CA ASN A 141 9.89 7.29 -12.94
C ASN A 141 9.57 7.12 -14.42
N GLU A 142 8.74 6.13 -14.79
CA GLU A 142 8.35 5.92 -16.17
C GLU A 142 7.54 7.10 -16.72
N LEU A 143 6.57 7.62 -15.95
CA LEU A 143 5.83 8.80 -16.34
C LEU A 143 6.75 10.00 -16.60
N LYS A 144 7.77 10.19 -15.75
CA LYS A 144 8.78 11.24 -15.94
C LYS A 144 9.59 11.04 -17.22
N ASN A 145 9.97 9.80 -17.54
CA ASN A 145 10.70 9.47 -18.76
C ASN A 145 9.87 9.77 -20.00
N GLU A 146 8.61 9.30 -20.04
CA GLU A 146 7.71 9.53 -21.17
C GLU A 146 7.40 11.02 -21.39
N ILE A 147 7.20 11.79 -20.31
CA ILE A 147 7.03 13.25 -20.41
C ILE A 147 8.29 13.90 -21.00
N SER A 148 9.48 13.49 -20.55
CA SER A 148 10.75 14.03 -21.05
C SER A 148 10.93 13.73 -22.55
N LYS A 149 10.57 12.52 -23.00
CA LYS A 149 10.58 12.17 -24.43
C LYS A 149 9.63 13.05 -25.24
N VAL A 150 8.42 13.33 -24.74
CA VAL A 150 7.49 14.24 -25.43
C VAL A 150 8.06 15.65 -25.54
N GLU A 151 8.75 16.15 -24.51
CA GLU A 151 9.45 17.44 -24.57
C GLU A 151 10.59 17.43 -25.60
N ASP A 152 11.38 16.34 -25.64
CA ASP A 152 12.53 16.19 -26.52
C ASP A 152 12.14 15.91 -27.98
N GLU A 153 11.06 15.17 -28.25
CA GLU A 153 10.58 14.85 -29.59
C GLU A 153 9.63 15.91 -30.15
N SER A 154 9.28 16.95 -29.37
CA SER A 154 8.41 18.03 -29.84
C SER A 154 9.02 18.71 -31.07
N LEU A 155 8.30 18.70 -32.19
CA LEU A 155 8.72 19.40 -33.39
C LEU A 155 8.65 20.93 -33.26
N VAL A 156 7.91 21.45 -32.28
CA VAL A 156 7.79 22.90 -32.05
C VAL A 156 8.28 23.21 -30.65
N LYS A 157 9.40 23.91 -30.56
CA LYS A 157 10.03 24.25 -29.28
C LYS A 157 10.36 25.74 -29.23
N GLN A 158 10.12 26.37 -28.09
CA GLN A 158 10.68 27.68 -27.81
C GLN A 158 12.04 27.50 -27.14
N ASP A 159 13.08 27.99 -27.80
CA ASP A 159 14.40 28.03 -27.21
C ASP A 159 14.40 28.97 -26.00
N LYS A 160 14.92 28.49 -24.85
CA LYS A 160 14.81 29.22 -23.58
C LYS A 160 15.70 30.46 -23.55
N ASP A 161 16.77 30.50 -24.33
CA ASP A 161 17.73 31.60 -24.31
C ASP A 161 17.36 32.68 -25.34
N SER A 162 17.24 32.31 -26.61
CA SER A 162 16.87 33.20 -27.71
C SER A 162 15.39 33.58 -27.75
N LYS A 163 14.53 32.82 -27.06
CA LYS A 163 13.05 32.92 -27.10
C LYS A 163 12.43 32.65 -28.47
N VAL A 164 13.21 32.18 -29.44
CA VAL A 164 12.73 31.81 -30.78
C VAL A 164 11.93 30.52 -30.71
N ILE A 165 10.79 30.50 -31.40
CA ILE A 165 10.03 29.27 -31.63
C ILE A 165 10.59 28.62 -32.89
N ALA A 166 11.29 27.49 -32.74
CA ALA A 166 11.79 26.68 -33.85
C ALA A 166 10.76 25.61 -34.23
N ILE A 167 10.66 25.31 -35.52
CA ILE A 167 9.83 24.22 -36.06
C ILE A 167 10.79 23.24 -36.74
N GLY A 168 10.92 22.04 -36.19
CA GLY A 168 11.82 20.99 -36.68
C GLY A 168 13.30 21.33 -36.54
N GLY A 169 13.69 22.22 -35.62
CA GLY A 169 15.06 22.74 -35.51
C GLY A 169 16.15 21.69 -35.19
N GLU A 170 15.76 20.53 -34.67
CA GLU A 170 16.63 19.40 -34.32
C GLU A 170 16.48 18.20 -35.28
N THR A 171 15.72 18.37 -36.37
CA THR A 171 15.38 17.30 -37.32
C THR A 171 15.73 17.71 -38.76
N ASP A 172 16.01 16.75 -39.61
CA ASP A 172 16.26 17.00 -41.03
C ASP A 172 14.99 17.37 -41.81
N GLY A 173 15.17 17.81 -43.05
CA GLY A 173 14.10 18.20 -43.96
C GLY A 173 14.21 19.67 -44.38
N THR A 174 13.56 20.03 -45.49
CA THR A 174 13.67 21.37 -46.08
C THR A 174 12.31 22.00 -46.42
N SER A 175 11.21 21.38 -45.97
CA SER A 175 9.85 21.82 -46.30
C SER A 175 8.93 21.74 -45.09
N ILE A 176 8.10 22.78 -44.93
CA ILE A 176 7.01 22.85 -43.95
C ILE A 176 5.71 23.04 -44.72
N SER A 177 4.77 22.09 -44.58
CA SER A 177 3.43 22.22 -45.14
C SER A 177 2.44 22.66 -44.08
N ILE A 178 1.63 23.69 -44.39
CA ILE A 178 0.55 24.20 -43.52
C ILE A 178 -0.84 24.00 -44.14
N THR A 179 -0.98 23.09 -45.11
CA THR A 179 -2.27 22.77 -45.71
C THR A 179 -3.23 22.14 -44.68
N ASN A 180 -4.54 22.29 -44.88
CA ASN A 180 -5.54 21.66 -44.01
C ASN A 180 -5.75 20.18 -44.37
N SER A 181 -6.66 19.50 -43.65
CA SER A 181 -6.96 18.07 -43.86
C SER A 181 -7.51 17.74 -45.26
N GLY A 182 -7.99 18.74 -46.01
CA GLY A 182 -8.42 18.61 -47.40
C GLY A 182 -7.32 18.95 -48.43
N GLY A 183 -6.09 19.20 -47.98
CA GLY A 183 -4.97 19.60 -48.84
C GLY A 183 -5.02 21.05 -49.32
N THR A 184 -5.98 21.86 -48.83
CA THR A 184 -6.09 23.27 -49.22
C THR A 184 -5.09 24.13 -48.47
N ALA A 185 -4.52 25.14 -49.14
CA ALA A 185 -3.64 26.14 -48.55
C ALA A 185 -4.34 26.93 -47.42
N ARG A 186 -3.56 27.37 -46.43
CA ARG A 186 -4.01 28.26 -45.36
C ARG A 186 -3.32 29.62 -45.48
N THR A 187 -4.00 30.67 -45.02
CA THR A 187 -3.37 31.96 -44.77
C THR A 187 -2.51 31.88 -43.51
N LEU A 188 -1.25 32.33 -43.61
CA LEU A 188 -0.40 32.56 -42.45
C LEU A 188 -0.48 34.06 -42.07
N SER A 189 -1.16 34.37 -40.98
CA SER A 189 -1.29 35.74 -40.46
C SER A 189 -0.36 35.96 -39.24
N GLY A 190 -0.22 37.21 -38.81
CA GLY A 190 0.69 37.58 -37.71
C GLY A 190 2.18 37.63 -38.11
N VAL A 191 2.48 37.61 -39.41
CA VAL A 191 3.85 37.73 -39.94
C VAL A 191 4.27 39.20 -39.91
N LYS A 192 5.28 39.52 -39.09
CA LYS A 192 5.93 40.84 -39.07
C LYS A 192 6.63 41.11 -40.41
N ASP A 193 6.76 42.39 -40.78
CA ASP A 193 7.57 42.81 -41.94
C ASP A 193 8.97 42.19 -41.88
N GLY A 194 9.33 41.44 -42.91
CA GLY A 194 10.64 40.81 -43.04
C GLY A 194 11.71 41.82 -43.47
N ALA A 195 12.93 41.67 -42.99
CA ALA A 195 14.06 42.44 -43.49
C ALA A 195 14.26 42.22 -45.00
N LEU A 196 14.47 43.29 -45.77
CA LEU A 196 14.69 43.21 -47.22
C LEU A 196 16.17 43.41 -47.53
N SER A 197 16.87 42.31 -47.81
CA SER A 197 18.28 42.29 -48.22
C SER A 197 18.59 41.02 -49.02
N GLU A 198 19.73 40.99 -49.72
CA GLU A 198 20.14 39.84 -50.55
C GLU A 198 20.30 38.54 -49.74
N ALA A 199 20.62 38.64 -48.44
CA ALA A 199 20.84 37.50 -47.56
C ALA A 199 19.63 37.18 -46.65
N SER A 200 18.49 37.87 -46.82
CA SER A 200 17.35 37.70 -45.92
C SER A 200 16.70 36.32 -46.05
N THR A 201 16.39 35.72 -44.90
CA THR A 201 15.62 34.46 -44.80
C THR A 201 14.25 34.67 -44.15
N GLU A 202 13.83 35.93 -43.98
CA GLU A 202 12.56 36.27 -43.34
C GLU A 202 11.40 36.22 -44.36
N ALA A 203 10.23 35.76 -43.91
CA ALA A 203 9.03 35.81 -44.73
C ALA A 203 8.57 37.26 -44.93
N VAL A 204 8.15 37.59 -46.15
CA VAL A 204 7.52 38.88 -46.45
C VAL A 204 6.01 38.81 -46.21
N ASN A 205 5.41 39.90 -45.77
CA ASN A 205 3.96 40.00 -45.60
C ASN A 205 3.30 40.88 -46.68
N GLY A 206 1.96 40.93 -46.66
CA GLY A 206 1.18 41.68 -47.64
C GLY A 206 1.42 43.19 -47.66
N SER A 207 1.78 43.81 -46.53
CA SER A 207 2.00 45.26 -46.46
C SER A 207 3.26 45.69 -47.21
N GLN A 208 4.30 44.85 -47.17
CA GLN A 208 5.55 45.07 -47.89
C GLN A 208 5.35 44.94 -49.39
N LEU A 209 4.64 43.88 -49.82
CA LEU A 209 4.31 43.68 -51.23
C LEU A 209 3.40 44.81 -51.75
N TYR A 210 2.44 45.26 -50.94
CA TYR A 210 1.57 46.38 -51.28
C TYR A 210 2.36 47.68 -51.49
N SER A 211 3.27 48.00 -50.57
CA SER A 211 4.13 49.18 -50.65
C SER A 211 5.04 49.18 -51.89
N LEU A 212 5.48 48.00 -52.33
CA LEU A 212 6.24 47.85 -53.58
C LEU A 212 5.35 48.14 -54.80
N GLY A 213 4.15 47.56 -54.86
CA GLY A 213 3.19 47.78 -55.94
C GLY A 213 2.81 49.25 -56.11
N ASP A 214 2.56 49.95 -55.00
CA ASP A 214 2.26 51.38 -55.00
C ASP A 214 3.42 52.24 -55.56
N LYS A 215 4.66 51.93 -55.20
CA LYS A 215 5.86 52.60 -55.75
C LYS A 215 6.02 52.34 -57.25
N VAL A 216 5.76 51.12 -57.70
CA VAL A 216 5.82 50.77 -59.13
C VAL A 216 4.77 51.56 -59.93
N ALA A 217 3.53 51.64 -59.45
CA ALA A 217 2.49 52.44 -60.09
C ALA A 217 2.90 53.93 -60.19
N THR A 218 3.51 54.46 -59.12
CA THR A 218 4.05 55.82 -59.10
C THR A 218 5.12 56.04 -60.18
N TYR A 219 6.05 55.08 -60.37
CA TYR A 219 7.09 55.18 -61.38
C TYR A 219 6.56 55.05 -62.82
N LEU A 220 5.52 54.26 -63.04
CA LEU A 220 4.88 54.14 -64.35
C LEU A 220 4.15 55.43 -64.75
N GLY A 221 3.60 56.14 -63.76
CA GLY A 221 2.87 57.38 -63.99
C GLY A 221 1.62 57.18 -64.84
N GLY A 222 1.21 58.21 -65.59
CA GLY A 222 0.10 58.11 -66.55
C GLY A 222 -1.27 57.76 -65.94
N GLY A 223 -1.45 57.93 -64.63
CA GLY A 223 -2.68 57.55 -63.92
C GLY A 223 -2.73 56.08 -63.48
N ALA A 224 -1.62 55.34 -63.57
CA ALA A 224 -1.51 54.00 -62.99
C ALA A 224 -1.79 54.03 -61.47
N LYS A 225 -2.46 53.00 -60.98
CA LYS A 225 -2.81 52.82 -59.56
C LYS A 225 -2.63 51.36 -59.17
N TYR A 226 -2.35 51.13 -57.89
CA TYR A 226 -2.27 49.81 -57.28
C TYR A 226 -3.30 49.73 -56.14
N GLU A 227 -4.44 49.10 -56.40
CA GLU A 227 -5.58 49.06 -55.48
C GLU A 227 -5.93 47.60 -55.18
N ASN A 228 -6.05 47.25 -53.89
CA ASN A 228 -6.39 45.89 -53.44
C ASN A 228 -5.44 44.77 -53.92
N GLY A 229 -4.21 45.13 -54.28
CA GLY A 229 -3.21 44.16 -54.73
C GLY A 229 -3.16 43.96 -56.25
N GLU A 230 -3.91 44.76 -57.01
CA GLU A 230 -3.98 44.74 -58.48
C GLU A 230 -3.63 46.10 -59.10
#